data_AF-A0A929IJB2-F1
#
_entry.id   AF-A0A929IJB2-F1
#
_cell.length_a   1.000
_cell.length_b   1.000
_cell.length_c   1.000
_cell.angle_alpha   90.00
_cell.angle_beta   90.00
_cell.angle_gamma   90.00
#
_symmetry.space_group_name_H-M   'P 1'
#
loop_
_entity.id
_entity.type
_entity.pdbx_description
1 polymer ?
#
loop_
_entity_poly.entity_id
_entity_poly.type
_entity_poly.pdbx_seq_one_letter_code
_entity_poly.pdbx_strand_id
1 'polypeptide(L)'
;TTAMHGEPSAMVPFGGYERVMPLDILAAPLLRALIVGDTDTAQALGCLELGEDDLALLTYVCPGKFDYAPLLRDALTMIEKEG
;
A
#
# COMPACT_ATOMS: atom_id res chain seq x y z
N THR A 1 34.61 -3.75 1.12
CA THR A 1 33.54 -2.82 0.74
C THR A 1 32.25 -3.58 0.63
N THR A 2 31.40 -3.49 1.64
CA THR A 2 30.08 -4.14 1.64
C THR A 2 29.07 -3.05 1.30
N ALA A 3 28.53 -3.08 0.08
CA ALA A 3 27.51 -2.14 -0.34
C ALA A 3 26.20 -2.44 0.43
N MET A 4 25.86 -1.60 1.39
CA MET A 4 24.57 -1.59 2.08
C MET A 4 23.49 -0.98 1.19
N HIS A 5 23.22 -1.60 0.03
CA HIS A 5 22.10 -1.18 -0.81
C HIS A 5 20.87 -2.01 -0.46
N GLY A 6 20.34 -1.77 0.74
CA GLY A 6 18.98 -2.18 1.07
C GLY A 6 18.01 -1.22 0.39
N GLU A 7 17.93 -1.27 -0.94
CA GLU A 7 16.83 -0.63 -1.65
C GLU A 7 15.53 -1.32 -1.20
N PRO A 8 14.48 -0.57 -0.84
CA PRO A 8 13.17 -1.16 -0.58
C PRO A 8 12.80 -1.94 -1.85
N SER A 9 12.77 -3.28 -1.75
CA SER A 9 12.59 -4.17 -2.90
C SER A 9 11.42 -3.69 -3.73
N ALA A 10 11.64 -3.47 -5.04
CA ALA A 10 10.60 -3.01 -5.94
C ALA A 10 9.32 -3.81 -5.68
N MET A 11 8.21 -3.12 -5.43
CA MET A 11 6.94 -3.78 -5.18
C MET A 11 6.63 -4.68 -6.39
N VAL A 12 6.75 -6.00 -6.21
CA VAL A 12 6.47 -6.95 -7.27
C VAL A 12 4.97 -7.18 -7.29
N PRO A 13 4.27 -6.89 -8.40
CA PRO A 13 2.87 -7.25 -8.54
C PRO A 13 2.78 -8.78 -8.59
N PHE A 14 2.54 -9.39 -7.43
CA PHE A 14 2.24 -10.80 -7.33
C PHE A 14 0.71 -10.94 -7.41
N GLY A 15 0.20 -11.79 -8.30
CA GLY A 15 -1.25 -12.00 -8.49
C GLY A 15 -1.99 -12.52 -7.25
N GLY A 16 -1.30 -12.67 -6.11
CA GLY A 16 -1.91 -12.95 -4.81
C GLY A 16 -2.65 -11.75 -4.21
N TYR A 17 -2.28 -10.51 -4.54
CA TYR A 17 -2.92 -9.33 -3.93
C TYR A 17 -4.39 -9.20 -4.31
N GLU A 18 -4.74 -9.40 -5.59
CA GLU A 18 -6.14 -9.41 -6.06
C GLU A 18 -6.98 -10.51 -5.42
N ARG A 19 -6.37 -11.61 -4.95
CA ARG A 19 -7.09 -12.71 -4.30
C ARG A 19 -7.38 -12.47 -2.82
N VAL A 20 -6.61 -11.60 -2.17
CA VAL A 20 -6.79 -11.23 -0.76
C VAL A 20 -7.47 -9.88 -0.60
N MET A 21 -7.53 -9.09 -1.67
CA MET A 21 -8.26 -7.83 -1.68
C MET A 21 -9.76 -8.11 -1.58
N PRO A 22 -10.45 -7.66 -0.51
CA PRO A 22 -11.89 -7.84 -0.40
C PRO A 22 -12.69 -6.94 -1.34
N LEU A 23 -12.10 -5.81 -1.75
CA LEU A 23 -12.71 -4.85 -2.67
C LEU A 23 -12.21 -5.14 -4.09
N ASP A 24 -13.09 -5.01 -5.09
CA ASP A 24 -12.78 -5.17 -6.53
C ASP A 24 -11.94 -3.98 -7.04
N ILE A 25 -10.82 -3.73 -6.38
CA ILE A 25 -9.91 -2.63 -6.67
C ILE A 25 -8.53 -3.17 -6.98
N LEU A 26 -7.81 -2.39 -7.78
CA LEU A 26 -6.47 -2.76 -8.19
C LEU A 26 -5.50 -2.58 -7.00
N ALA A 27 -5.23 -3.67 -6.28
CA ALA A 27 -4.35 -3.67 -5.11
C ALA A 27 -2.92 -3.21 -5.44
N ALA A 28 -2.37 -3.64 -6.59
CA ALA A 28 -1.02 -3.28 -7.00
C ALA A 28 -0.81 -1.75 -7.18
N PRO A 29 -1.64 -1.02 -7.94
CA PRO A 29 -1.52 0.43 -8.03
C PRO A 29 -1.89 1.14 -6.72
N LEU A 30 -2.81 0.62 -5.91
CA LEU A 30 -3.12 1.23 -4.61
C LEU A 30 -1.92 1.18 -3.66
N LEU A 31 -1.30 0.01 -3.53
CA LEU A 31 -0.11 -0.17 -2.70
C LEU A 31 1.07 0.66 -3.24
N ARG A 32 1.20 0.79 -4.56
CA ARG A 32 2.19 1.68 -5.18
C ARG A 32 1.93 3.15 -4.83
N ALA A 33 0.67 3.60 -4.90
CA ALA A 33 0.26 4.95 -4.53
C ALA A 33 0.59 5.23 -3.06
N LEU A 34 0.30 4.28 -2.17
CA LEU A 34 0.68 4.36 -0.75
C LEU A 34 2.20 4.45 -0.54
N ILE A 35 3.00 3.65 -1.26
CA ILE A 35 4.47 3.67 -1.15
C ILE A 35 5.05 5.02 -1.57
N VAL A 36 4.54 5.62 -2.65
CA VAL A 36 5.01 6.92 -3.15
C VAL A 36 4.39 8.10 -2.39
N GLY A 37 3.36 7.86 -1.58
CA GLY A 37 2.63 8.90 -0.84
C GLY A 37 1.63 9.67 -1.71
N ASP A 38 1.13 9.06 -2.80
CA ASP A 38 0.15 9.68 -3.69
C ASP A 38 -1.27 9.41 -3.16
N THR A 39 -1.78 10.37 -2.38
CA THR A 39 -3.10 10.29 -1.76
C THR A 39 -4.24 10.46 -2.76
N ASP A 40 -4.06 11.26 -3.82
CA ASP A 40 -5.05 11.48 -4.88
C ASP A 40 -5.40 10.17 -5.61
N THR A 41 -4.37 9.44 -6.07
CA THR A 41 -4.56 8.13 -6.70
C THR A 41 -5.09 7.11 -5.70
N ALA A 42 -4.62 7.14 -4.45
CA ALA A 42 -5.12 6.24 -3.41
C ALA A 42 -6.63 6.45 -3.18
N GLN A 43 -7.09 7.69 -3.10
CA GLN A 43 -8.51 8.03 -2.98
C GLN A 43 -9.32 7.59 -4.20
N ALA A 44 -8.81 7.84 -5.41
CA ALA A 44 -9.47 7.40 -6.64
C ALA A 44 -9.62 5.88 -6.73
N LEU A 45 -8.71 5.13 -6.10
CA LEU A 45 -8.75 3.67 -6.02
C LEU A 45 -9.62 3.15 -4.86
N GLY A 46 -10.11 4.01 -3.95
CA GLY A 46 -10.97 3.59 -2.84
C GLY A 46 -10.25 3.33 -1.51
N CYS A 47 -9.06 3.91 -1.30
CA CYS A 47 -8.32 3.91 -0.03
C CYS A 47 -9.18 4.27 1.20
N LEU A 48 -10.20 5.10 1.02
CA LEU A 48 -11.09 5.55 2.10
C LEU A 48 -11.99 4.44 2.66
N GLU A 49 -12.27 3.40 1.87
CA GLU A 49 -13.08 2.25 2.32
C GLU A 49 -12.22 1.14 2.96
N LEU A 50 -10.90 1.32 2.98
CA LEU A 50 -9.93 0.37 3.50
C LEU A 50 -9.52 0.71 4.93
N GLY A 51 -9.36 -0.33 5.75
CA GLY A 51 -8.76 -0.23 7.07
C GLY A 51 -7.31 -0.69 7.11
N GLU A 52 -6.64 -0.38 8.22
CA GLU A 52 -5.31 -0.91 8.53
C GLU A 52 -5.32 -2.45 8.61
N ASP A 53 -6.45 -3.06 8.99
CA ASP A 53 -6.65 -4.52 9.04
C ASP A 53 -6.62 -5.17 7.65
N ASP A 54 -7.22 -4.53 6.63
CA ASP A 54 -7.19 -5.02 5.25
C ASP A 54 -5.76 -5.02 4.69
N LEU A 55 -4.99 -4.00 5.05
CA LEU A 55 -3.59 -3.89 4.65
C LEU A 55 -2.67 -4.83 5.43
N ALA A 56 -3.03 -5.23 6.64
CA ALA A 56 -2.27 -6.22 7.40
C ALA A 56 -2.18 -7.57 6.67
N LEU A 57 -3.27 -7.99 6.01
CA LEU A 57 -3.27 -9.18 5.15
C LEU A 57 -2.37 -9.00 3.92
N LEU A 58 -2.36 -7.81 3.31
CA LEU A 58 -1.50 -7.50 2.16
C LEU A 58 -0.01 -7.47 2.56
N THR A 59 0.32 -6.88 3.71
CA THR A 59 1.66 -6.92 4.33
C THR A 59 2.12 -8.36 4.57
N TYR A 60 1.22 -9.23 5.04
CA TYR A 60 1.53 -10.63 5.30
C TYR A 60 1.85 -11.42 4.01
N VAL A 61 1.12 -11.14 2.94
CA VAL A 61 1.33 -11.77 1.62
C VAL A 61 2.55 -11.19 0.90
N CYS A 62 2.93 -9.95 1.21
CA CYS A 62 4.03 -9.26 0.53
C CYS A 62 5.40 -9.87 0.91
N PRO A 63 6.17 -10.41 -0.07
CA PRO A 63 7.50 -10.96 0.20
C PRO A 63 8.53 -9.87 0.55
N GLY A 64 8.23 -8.60 0.24
CA GLY A 64 9.13 -7.45 0.43
C GLY A 64 9.18 -6.91 1.86
N LYS A 65 8.38 -7.44 2.80
CA LYS A 65 8.24 -6.91 4.17
C LYS A 65 7.96 -5.40 4.23
N PHE A 66 7.09 -4.92 3.34
CA PHE A 66 6.57 -3.56 3.45
C PHE A 66 5.41 -3.52 4.42
N ASP A 67 5.42 -2.53 5.29
CA ASP A 67 4.33 -2.28 6.23
C ASP A 67 3.40 -1.21 5.62
N TYR A 68 2.26 -1.66 5.07
CA TYR A 68 1.31 -0.78 4.42
C TYR A 68 0.34 -0.08 5.38
N ALA A 69 0.14 -0.63 6.59
CA ALA A 69 -0.70 -0.02 7.61
C ALA A 69 -0.29 1.42 7.98
N PRO A 70 0.98 1.72 8.32
CA PRO A 70 1.38 3.09 8.62
C PRO A 70 1.30 4.02 7.39
N LEU A 71 1.55 3.50 6.19
CA LEU A 71 1.43 4.28 4.94
C LEU A 71 0.00 4.73 4.70
N LEU A 72 -0.97 3.85 4.92
CA LEU A 72 -2.40 4.18 4.82
C LEU A 72 -2.81 5.20 5.87
N ARG A 73 -2.37 5.03 7.12
CA ARG A 73 -2.68 5.98 8.18
C ARG A 73 -2.16 7.38 7.86
N ASP A 74 -0.94 7.48 7.33
CA ASP A 74 -0.35 8.75 6.92
C ASP A 74 -1.13 9.37 5.75
N ALA A 75 -1.46 8.56 4.73
CA ALA A 75 -2.27 8.96 3.59
C ALA A 75 -3.64 9.50 4.04
N LEU A 76 -4.37 8.77 4.89
CA LEU A 76 -5.67 9.20 5.43
C LEU A 76 -5.55 10.49 6.24
N THR A 77 -4.51 10.62 7.07
CA THR A 77 -4.25 11.84 7.85
C THR A 77 -3.96 13.04 6.96
N MET A 78 -3.26 12.82 5.85
CA MET A 78 -2.95 13.85 4.87
C MET A 78 -4.22 14.28 4.12
N ILE A 79 -5.04 13.31 3.70
CA ILE A 79 -6.36 13.55 3.08
C ILE A 79 -7.26 14.36 4.02
N GLU A 80 -7.34 14.00 5.30
CA GLU A 80 -8.14 14.75 6.29
C GLU A 80 -7.64 16.18 6.51
N LYS A 81 -6.36 16.47 6.25
CA LYS A 81 -5.79 17.82 6.35
C LYS A 81 -5.95 18.64 5.09
N GLU A 82 -5.96 17.99 3.93
CA GLU A 82 -6.11 18.64 2.62
C GLU A 82 -7.58 18.80 2.19
N GLY A 83 -8.49 18.00 2.76
CA GLY A 83 -9.93 17.99 2.48
C GLY A 83 -10.77 19.06 3.17
#